data_AF-A0A3P8WQ95-F1
#
_entry.id   AF-A0A3P8WQ95-F1
#
_cell.length_a   1.000
_cell.length_b   1.000
_cell.length_c   1.000
_cell.angle_alpha   90.00
_cell.angle_beta   90.00
_cell.angle_gamma   90.00
#
_symmetry.space_group_name_H-M   'P 1'
#
loop_
_entity.id
_entity.type
_entity.pdbx_description
1 polymer ?
#
loop_
_entity_poly.entity_id
_entity_poly.type
_entity_poly.pdbx_seq_one_letter_code
_entity_poly.pdbx_strand_id
1 'polypeptide(L)'
;MSPASTASCYQTSSPPPPPPPPPASALPSLDSPGCVHSVPTQWSVGEVSQFISTLQGCEELAPQFLSQEIDGQALLLLKEEHLMSTMNMKLGPALKICAHINSLRD
;
A
#
# COMPACT_ATOMS: atom_id res chain seq x y z
N MET A 1 43.93 -11.73 65.35
CA MET A 1 44.58 -11.32 64.09
C MET A 1 44.07 -12.29 63.03
N SER A 2 43.07 -11.88 62.25
CA SER A 2 42.39 -12.73 61.28
C SER A 2 42.71 -12.24 59.86
N PRO A 3 43.04 -13.14 58.91
CA PRO A 3 43.34 -12.76 57.54
C PRO A 3 42.04 -12.71 56.73
N ALA A 4 41.81 -11.61 56.03
CA ALA A 4 40.82 -11.57 54.97
C ALA A 4 41.33 -10.65 53.89
N SER A 5 41.59 -11.20 52.70
CA SER A 5 41.10 -10.67 51.42
C SER A 5 41.75 -11.46 50.30
N THR A 6 41.12 -12.59 49.95
CA THR A 6 41.25 -13.13 48.60
C THR A 6 40.52 -12.16 47.69
N ALA A 7 41.27 -11.28 47.01
CA ALA A 7 40.71 -10.42 45.99
C ALA A 7 40.33 -11.28 44.78
N SER A 8 39.07 -11.76 44.80
CA SER A 8 38.45 -12.44 43.68
C SER A 8 38.43 -11.49 42.48
N CYS A 9 39.10 -11.87 41.39
CA CYS A 9 39.05 -11.17 40.13
C CYS A 9 37.63 -11.29 39.56
N TYR A 10 36.75 -10.35 39.89
CA TYR A 10 35.50 -10.16 39.16
C TYR A 10 35.85 -9.53 37.81
N GLN A 11 36.34 -10.36 36.88
CA GLN A 11 36.35 -10.05 35.47
C GLN A 11 34.88 -10.01 35.03
N THR A 12 34.27 -8.83 35.10
CA THR A 12 32.93 -8.59 34.54
C THR A 12 33.07 -8.51 33.01
N SER A 13 33.03 -9.68 32.37
CA SER A 13 32.92 -9.78 30.93
C SER A 13 31.51 -9.32 30.55
N SER A 14 31.39 -8.08 30.09
CA SER A 14 30.13 -7.55 29.57
C SER A 14 29.72 -8.36 28.33
N PRO A 15 28.45 -8.80 28.19
CA PRO A 15 28.01 -9.48 26.97
C PRO A 15 27.99 -8.50 25.79
N PRO A 16 28.20 -8.98 24.54
CA PRO A 16 28.06 -8.13 23.37
C PRO A 16 26.60 -7.68 23.18
N PRO A 17 26.36 -6.52 22.54
CA PRO A 17 25.01 -6.09 22.20
C PRO A 17 24.36 -7.08 21.21
N PRO A 18 23.02 -7.22 21.21
CA PRO A 18 22.32 -8.03 20.22
C PRO A 18 22.48 -7.42 18.82
N PRO A 19 22.43 -8.24 17.75
CA PRO A 19 22.42 -7.73 16.39
C PRO A 19 21.16 -6.87 16.13
N PRO A 20 21.21 -5.91 15.20
CA PRO A 20 20.02 -5.18 14.78
C PRO A 20 18.97 -6.15 14.21
N PRO A 21 17.67 -5.84 14.35
CA PRO A 21 16.63 -6.63 13.70
C PRO A 21 16.86 -6.63 12.18
N PRO A 22 16.51 -7.71 11.47
CA PRO A 22 16.45 -7.65 10.01
C PRO A 22 15.49 -6.53 9.61
N PRO A 23 15.70 -5.86 8.46
CA PRO A 23 14.68 -4.95 7.95
C PRO A 23 13.40 -5.78 7.78
N ALA A 24 12.41 -5.51 8.62
CA ALA A 24 11.08 -6.06 8.49
C ALA A 24 10.62 -5.73 7.08
N SER A 25 10.45 -6.75 6.27
CA SER A 25 9.74 -6.66 4.99
C SER A 25 10.17 -5.45 4.17
N ALA A 26 11.31 -5.56 3.49
CA ALA A 26 11.43 -4.88 2.20
C ALA A 26 10.35 -5.48 1.27
N LEU A 27 9.11 -5.05 1.49
CA LEU A 27 8.13 -4.95 0.43
C LEU A 27 8.85 -4.20 -0.71
N PRO A 28 8.78 -4.71 -1.96
CA PRO A 28 9.39 -4.02 -3.07
C PRO A 28 8.86 -2.58 -3.07
N SER A 29 9.80 -1.66 -2.88
CA SER A 29 9.54 -0.25 -2.79
C SER A 29 8.86 0.20 -4.07
N LEU A 30 7.77 0.93 -3.86
CA LEU A 30 7.13 1.84 -4.80
C LEU A 30 8.20 2.74 -5.44
N ASP A 31 8.76 2.33 -6.57
CA ASP A 31 9.50 3.22 -7.46
C ASP A 31 9.27 2.79 -8.91
N SER A 32 8.33 3.47 -9.55
CA SER A 32 8.43 3.91 -10.94
C SER A 32 7.29 4.88 -11.26
N PRO A 33 7.54 6.18 -11.48
CA PRO A 33 6.62 7.05 -12.21
C PRO A 33 6.73 6.68 -13.70
N GLY A 34 6.26 5.49 -14.04
CA GLY A 34 6.66 4.82 -15.26
C GLY A 34 5.49 4.17 -15.97
N CYS A 35 4.38 4.92 -16.08
CA CYS A 35 3.20 4.59 -16.85
C CYS A 35 2.48 3.30 -16.43
N VAL A 36 1.15 3.33 -16.48
CA VAL A 36 0.32 2.12 -16.39
C VAL A 36 0.49 1.26 -17.66
N HIS A 37 1.69 0.76 -17.94
CA HIS A 37 1.97 -0.18 -19.02
C HIS A 37 1.63 -1.63 -18.64
N SER A 38 1.20 -1.85 -17.40
CA SER A 38 0.65 -3.12 -16.93
C SER A 38 -0.78 -3.28 -17.43
N VAL A 39 -1.14 -4.49 -17.86
CA VAL A 39 -2.52 -4.81 -18.28
C VAL A 39 -3.47 -4.50 -17.13
N PRO A 40 -4.60 -3.78 -17.34
CA PRO A 40 -5.50 -3.37 -16.26
C PRO A 40 -6.01 -4.52 -15.39
N THR A 41 -6.13 -5.72 -15.95
CA THR A 41 -6.49 -6.95 -15.21
C THR A 41 -5.44 -7.39 -14.18
N GLN A 42 -4.21 -6.89 -14.25
CA GLN A 42 -3.12 -7.25 -13.34
C GLN A 42 -2.81 -6.15 -12.32
N TRP A 43 -3.55 -5.04 -12.34
CA TRP A 43 -3.34 -3.96 -11.39
C TRP A 43 -3.65 -4.41 -9.97
N SER A 44 -2.73 -4.11 -9.07
CA SER A 44 -2.92 -4.20 -7.64
C SER A 44 -3.85 -3.09 -7.15
N VAL A 45 -4.38 -3.23 -5.94
CA VAL A 45 -5.22 -2.19 -5.30
C VAL A 45 -4.51 -0.83 -5.27
N GLY A 46 -3.19 -0.81 -5.05
CA GLY A 46 -2.38 0.41 -5.09
C GLY A 46 -2.33 1.06 -6.48
N GLU A 47 -2.18 0.27 -7.54
CA GLU A 47 -2.16 0.75 -8.93
C GLU A 47 -3.53 1.30 -9.34
N VAL A 48 -4.62 0.65 -8.93
CA VAL A 48 -5.98 1.16 -9.13
C VAL A 48 -6.17 2.50 -8.43
N SER A 49 -5.76 2.61 -7.16
CA SER A 49 -5.86 3.86 -6.40
C SER A 49 -5.05 4.98 -7.05
N GLN A 50 -3.85 4.67 -7.53
CA GLN A 50 -3.01 5.62 -8.26
C GLN A 50 -3.69 6.06 -9.56
N PHE A 51 -4.27 5.13 -10.34
CA PHE A 51 -5.04 5.45 -11.53
C PHE A 51 -6.19 6.42 -11.22
N ILE A 52 -7.01 6.14 -10.20
CA ILE A 52 -8.08 7.04 -9.77
C ILE A 52 -7.53 8.41 -9.34
N SER A 53 -6.37 8.44 -8.68
CA SER A 53 -5.70 9.68 -8.29
C SER A 53 -5.24 10.53 -9.48
N THR A 54 -4.99 9.92 -10.64
CA THR A 54 -4.63 10.66 -11.86
C THR A 54 -5.83 11.29 -12.56
N LEU A 55 -7.06 10.90 -12.20
CA LEU A 55 -8.27 11.42 -12.80
C LEU A 55 -8.62 12.79 -12.20
N GLN A 56 -8.62 13.83 -13.04
CA GLN A 56 -8.86 15.21 -12.58
C GLN A 56 -10.20 15.35 -11.84
N GLY A 57 -10.14 15.80 -10.57
CA GLY A 57 -11.32 15.98 -9.73
C GLY A 57 -11.90 14.67 -9.17
N CYS A 58 -11.10 13.60 -9.18
CA CYS A 58 -11.41 12.31 -8.56
C CYS A 58 -10.30 11.84 -7.62
N GLU A 59 -9.31 12.70 -7.33
CA GLU A 59 -8.18 12.38 -6.46
C GLU A 59 -8.61 11.96 -5.05
N GLU A 60 -9.65 12.61 -4.51
CA GLU A 60 -10.23 12.30 -3.20
C GLU A 60 -10.89 10.92 -3.11
N LEU A 61 -11.14 10.28 -4.26
CA LEU A 61 -11.82 8.98 -4.34
C LEU A 61 -10.82 7.81 -4.27
N ALA A 62 -9.54 8.06 -4.58
CA ALA A 62 -8.48 7.06 -4.49
C ALA A 62 -8.40 6.29 -3.16
N PRO A 63 -8.52 6.92 -1.96
CA PRO A 63 -8.54 6.19 -0.69
C PRO A 63 -9.78 5.32 -0.50
N GLN A 64 -10.91 5.62 -1.15
CA GLN A 64 -12.07 4.73 -1.12
C GLN A 64 -11.81 3.44 -1.89
N PHE A 65 -11.15 3.52 -3.05
CA PHE A 65 -10.78 2.32 -3.81
C PHE A 65 -9.78 1.44 -3.05
N LEU A 66 -8.85 2.04 -2.29
CA LEU A 66 -7.98 1.30 -1.37
C LEU A 66 -8.79 0.61 -0.26
N SER A 67 -9.70 1.36 0.39
CA SER A 67 -10.48 0.86 1.52
C SER A 67 -11.47 -0.25 1.14
N GLN A 68 -11.93 -0.23 -0.10
CA GLN A 68 -12.80 -1.27 -0.68
C GLN A 68 -12.00 -2.43 -1.30
N GLU A 69 -10.66 -2.38 -1.23
CA GLU A 69 -9.77 -3.40 -1.80
C GLU A 69 -10.03 -3.67 -3.29
N ILE A 70 -10.32 -2.61 -4.06
CA ILE A 70 -10.59 -2.73 -5.50
C ILE A 70 -9.27 -2.96 -6.24
N ASP A 71 -9.08 -4.18 -6.74
CA ASP A 71 -8.00 -4.54 -7.66
C ASP A 71 -8.39 -4.30 -9.13
N GLY A 72 -7.46 -4.57 -10.04
CA GLY A 72 -7.65 -4.35 -11.47
C GLY A 72 -8.79 -5.18 -12.08
N GLN A 73 -8.99 -6.41 -11.60
CA GLN A 73 -10.10 -7.25 -12.04
C GLN A 73 -11.45 -6.69 -11.58
N ALA A 74 -11.55 -6.31 -10.30
CA ALA A 74 -12.74 -5.69 -9.74
C ALA A 74 -13.04 -4.35 -10.41
N LEU A 75 -12.02 -3.53 -10.67
CA LEU A 75 -12.14 -2.25 -11.37
C LEU A 75 -12.83 -2.43 -12.73
N LEU A 76 -12.41 -3.44 -13.50
CA LEU A 76 -13.00 -3.76 -14.80
C LEU A 76 -14.39 -4.40 -14.71
N LEU A 77 -14.91 -4.70 -13.52
CA LEU A 77 -16.28 -5.17 -13.32
C LEU A 77 -17.21 -4.08 -12.77
N LEU A 78 -16.63 -2.98 -12.26
CA LEU A 78 -17.42 -1.86 -11.73
C LEU A 78 -18.30 -1.22 -12.82
N LYS A 79 -19.51 -0.88 -12.39
CA LYS A 79 -20.49 -0.10 -13.16
C LYS A 79 -20.90 1.13 -12.35
N GLU A 80 -21.60 2.05 -13.01
CA GLU A 80 -22.12 3.28 -12.40
C GLU A 80 -22.88 3.00 -11.10
N GLU A 81 -23.75 1.99 -11.10
CA GLU A 81 -24.55 1.61 -9.92
C GLU A 81 -23.66 1.24 -8.72
N HIS A 82 -22.54 0.55 -8.94
CA HIS A 82 -21.62 0.14 -7.87
C HIS A 82 -20.87 1.34 -7.29
N LEU A 83 -20.46 2.29 -8.15
CA LEU A 83 -19.80 3.52 -7.70
C LEU A 83 -20.75 4.38 -6.84
N MET A 84 -22.02 4.49 -7.26
CA MET A 84 -23.00 5.30 -6.55
C MET A 84 -23.52 4.64 -5.28
N SER A 85 -23.82 3.35 -5.30
CA SER A 85 -24.42 2.64 -4.16
C SER A 85 -23.39 2.15 -3.15
N THR A 86 -22.27 1.57 -3.59
CA THR A 86 -21.28 0.98 -2.68
C THR A 86 -20.24 1.99 -2.22
N MET A 87 -19.82 2.89 -3.11
CA MET A 87 -18.85 3.94 -2.80
C MET A 87 -19.50 5.30 -2.52
N ASN A 88 -20.83 5.37 -2.37
CA ASN A 88 -21.54 6.59 -2.01
C ASN A 88 -21.21 7.80 -2.91
N MET A 89 -20.82 7.54 -4.15
CA MET A 89 -20.29 8.53 -5.06
C MET A 89 -21.41 9.28 -5.77
N LYS A 90 -21.21 10.58 -6.04
CA LYS A 90 -22.16 11.36 -6.83
C LYS A 90 -22.14 10.90 -8.29
N LEU A 91 -23.27 11.07 -8.98
CA LEU A 91 -23.42 10.69 -10.40
C LEU A 91 -22.31 11.28 -11.29
N GLY A 92 -21.92 12.54 -11.06
CA GLY A 92 -20.88 13.22 -11.85
C GLY A 92 -19.53 12.48 -11.84
N PRO A 93 -18.86 12.33 -10.68
CA PRO A 93 -17.63 11.55 -10.59
C PRO A 93 -17.78 10.08 -11.01
N ALA A 94 -18.92 9.44 -10.70
CA ALA A 94 -19.18 8.06 -11.09
C ALA A 94 -19.15 7.88 -12.62
N LEU A 95 -19.82 8.76 -13.36
CA LEU A 95 -19.80 8.78 -14.82
C LEU A 95 -18.39 8.97 -15.38
N LYS A 96 -17.60 9.88 -14.79
CA LYS A 96 -16.21 10.12 -15.21
C LYS A 96 -15.37 8.86 -15.06
N ILE A 97 -15.43 8.21 -13.91
CA ILE A 97 -14.67 6.98 -13.65
C ILE A 97 -15.13 5.87 -14.59
N CYS A 98 -16.43 5.67 -14.80
CA CYS A 98 -16.93 4.69 -15.75
C CYS A 98 -16.43 4.92 -17.18
N ALA A 99 -16.37 6.17 -17.64
CA ALA A 99 -15.81 6.50 -18.95
C ALA A 99 -14.33 6.07 -19.04
N HIS A 100 -13.55 6.37 -18.00
CA HIS A 100 -12.15 5.96 -17.92
C HIS A 100 -11.97 4.44 -17.86
N ILE A 101 -12.79 3.72 -17.09
CA ILE A 101 -12.78 2.24 -17.03
C ILE A 101 -13.10 1.63 -18.39
N ASN A 102 -14.06 2.20 -19.14
CA ASN A 102 -14.38 1.70 -20.48
C ASN A 102 -13.19 1.87 -21.44
N SER A 103 -12.43 2.96 -21.35
CA SER A 103 -11.20 3.15 -22.14
C SER A 103 -10.08 2.17 -21.80
N LEU A 104 -10.14 1.47 -20.66
CA LEU A 104 -9.18 0.42 -20.30
C LEU A 104 -9.54 -0.96 -20.89
N ARG A 105 -10.76 -1.11 -21.44
CA ARG A 105 -11.27 -2.38 -22.00
C ARG A 105 -11.11 -2.49 -23.52
N ASP A 106 -10.81 -1.37 -24.18
CA ASP A 106 -10.48 -1.28 -25.62
C ASP A 106 -8.99 -1.59 -25.86
#